data_AF-A0A2P2G0D4-F1
#
_entry.id   AF-A0A2P2G0D4-F1
#
_cell.length_a   1.000
_cell.length_b   1.000
_cell.length_c   1.000
_cell.angle_alpha   90.00
_cell.angle_beta   90.00
_cell.angle_gamma   90.00
#
_symmetry.space_group_name_H-M   'P 1'
#
loop_
_entity.id
_entity.type
_entity.pdbx_description
1 polymer ?
#
loop_
_entity_poly.entity_id
_entity_poly.type
_entity_poly.pdbx_seq_one_letter_code
_entity_poly.pdbx_strand_id
1 'polypeptide(L)'
;MRHRQVLAVATVALFGLSGCADRPNDLDTYYDDPTPTPTVEPSQPSVKPQANPVPPSSTRAPVPAAVSAALLTDEDVAEEEVVPGESRMSGCLTGLTRDTSRSIAWSYPSGSTLEHQVTEYTGRAASDVVLRADCDGKKVTLAKQTGIEVQRAWCDGTTCTVLLAKGKLVSALSVTAGTEARATEAAKRLLPIVAQRLRSA
;
A
#
# COMPACT_ATOMS: atom_id res chain seq x y z
N MET A 1 20.59 -53.50 -15.55
CA MET A 1 20.95 -54.10 -14.25
C MET A 1 20.44 -53.20 -13.13
N ARG A 2 19.63 -53.77 -12.22
CA ARG A 2 19.46 -53.49 -10.76
C ARG A 2 19.25 -52.02 -10.33
N HIS A 3 18.02 -51.58 -10.09
CA HIS A 3 17.31 -51.55 -8.78
C HIS A 3 18.05 -50.80 -7.65
N ARG A 4 17.44 -49.72 -7.14
CA ARG A 4 16.89 -49.71 -5.77
C ARG A 4 16.05 -48.44 -5.48
N GLN A 5 14.77 -48.69 -5.20
CA GLN A 5 13.87 -47.81 -4.45
C GLN A 5 14.33 -47.74 -2.99
N VAL A 6 14.17 -46.58 -2.35
CA VAL A 6 13.97 -46.49 -0.89
C VAL A 6 12.90 -45.43 -0.62
N LEU A 7 11.74 -45.91 -0.16
CA LEU A 7 10.74 -45.13 0.56
C LEU A 7 11.32 -44.66 1.90
N ALA A 8 11.07 -43.41 2.28
CA ALA A 8 11.18 -42.98 3.68
C ALA A 8 9.85 -42.33 4.09
N VAL A 9 9.29 -42.92 5.15
CA VAL A 9 7.99 -42.66 5.77
C VAL A 9 8.10 -41.50 6.77
N ALA A 10 6.96 -40.84 6.93
CA ALA A 10 6.57 -39.69 7.76
C ALA A 10 7.24 -39.48 9.13
N THR A 11 7.32 -38.21 9.53
CA THR A 11 6.95 -37.77 10.88
C THR A 11 6.20 -36.45 10.81
N VAL A 12 4.94 -36.48 11.25
CA VAL A 12 4.08 -35.32 11.50
C VAL A 12 4.37 -34.86 12.93
N ALA A 13 4.80 -33.61 13.10
CA ALA A 13 4.88 -32.95 14.40
C ALA A 13 3.77 -31.89 14.49
N LEU A 14 2.61 -32.28 15.01
CA LEU A 14 1.59 -31.38 15.55
C LEU A 14 1.94 -31.14 17.02
N PHE A 15 2.34 -29.92 17.43
CA PHE A 15 2.08 -29.37 18.77
C PHE A 15 2.35 -27.86 18.77
N GLY A 16 1.44 -27.07 19.35
CA GLY A 16 1.72 -25.68 19.74
C GLY A 16 0.62 -24.64 19.48
N LEU A 17 -0.65 -24.92 19.77
CA LEU A 17 -1.66 -23.86 19.93
C LEU A 17 -1.60 -23.34 21.37
N SER A 18 -0.81 -22.29 21.58
CA SER A 18 -0.83 -21.50 22.80
C SER A 18 -1.36 -20.09 22.51
N GLY A 19 -2.47 -19.74 23.18
CA GLY A 19 -2.65 -18.38 23.71
C GLY A 19 -3.75 -17.52 23.09
N CYS A 20 -4.61 -17.01 23.99
CA CYS A 20 -5.48 -15.83 23.90
C CYS A 20 -6.87 -16.07 23.27
N ALA A 21 -8.01 -15.96 23.94
CA ALA A 21 -8.31 -15.42 25.27
C ALA A 21 -9.65 -15.99 25.79
N ASP A 22 -9.61 -16.64 26.95
CA ASP A 22 -10.78 -16.78 27.83
C ASP A 22 -11.04 -15.40 28.44
N ARG A 23 -11.86 -14.59 27.77
CA ARG A 23 -12.50 -13.44 28.41
C ARG A 23 -13.92 -13.89 28.73
N PRO A 24 -14.32 -14.03 30.01
CA PRO A 24 -15.72 -14.22 30.32
C PRO A 24 -16.48 -13.03 29.75
N ASN A 25 -17.40 -13.32 28.84
CA ASN A 25 -18.33 -12.34 28.31
C ASN A 25 -19.31 -12.02 29.44
N ASP A 26 -19.00 -10.96 30.19
CA ASP A 26 -19.87 -10.42 31.22
C ASP A 26 -21.13 -9.85 30.55
N LEU A 27 -22.20 -10.64 30.54
CA LEU A 27 -23.51 -10.33 29.98
C LEU A 27 -24.45 -9.73 31.03
N ASP A 28 -23.97 -9.43 32.24
CA ASP A 28 -24.82 -8.99 33.36
C ASP A 28 -25.09 -7.47 33.38
N THR A 29 -24.64 -6.70 32.38
CA THR A 29 -24.88 -5.23 32.34
C THR A 29 -26.09 -4.78 31.52
N TYR A 30 -26.97 -5.69 31.07
CA TYR A 30 -28.10 -5.31 30.19
C TYR A 30 -29.50 -5.50 30.77
N TYR A 31 -29.64 -5.89 32.04
CA TYR A 31 -30.94 -5.94 32.72
C TYR A 31 -30.85 -5.34 34.13
N ASP A 32 -30.63 -4.03 34.21
CA ASP A 32 -31.08 -3.28 35.38
C ASP A 32 -32.61 -3.13 35.30
N ASP A 33 -33.29 -3.85 36.19
CA ASP A 33 -34.70 -3.69 36.49
C ASP A 33 -34.95 -2.27 37.04
N PRO A 34 -36.04 -1.58 36.66
CA PRO A 34 -36.22 -0.16 36.94
C PRO A 34 -36.53 0.06 38.43
N THR A 35 -35.67 0.81 39.12
CA THR A 35 -35.94 1.30 40.47
C THR A 35 -36.78 2.60 40.45
N PRO A 36 -37.61 2.82 41.47
CA PRO A 36 -38.78 3.70 41.40
C PRO A 36 -38.47 5.19 41.35
N THR A 37 -39.32 5.90 40.63
CA THR A 37 -39.36 7.34 40.40
C THR A 37 -39.26 8.17 41.70
N PRO A 38 -38.22 9.00 41.87
CA PRO A 38 -38.27 10.11 42.81
C PRO A 38 -39.04 11.28 42.20
N THR A 39 -39.97 11.83 42.99
CA THR A 39 -40.71 13.07 42.74
C THR A 39 -39.77 14.21 42.39
N VAL A 40 -39.98 14.84 41.23
CA VAL A 40 -39.22 16.01 40.75
C VAL A 40 -39.81 17.29 41.35
N GLU A 41 -39.02 17.98 42.17
CA GLU A 41 -39.21 19.38 42.54
C GLU A 41 -38.72 20.28 41.38
N PRO A 42 -39.39 21.40 41.05
CA PRO A 42 -39.02 22.19 39.88
C PRO A 42 -37.77 23.03 40.15
N SER A 43 -36.63 22.63 39.59
CA SER A 43 -35.38 23.40 39.60
C SER A 43 -35.09 24.03 38.23
N GLN A 44 -34.59 25.25 38.28
CA GLN A 44 -34.40 26.25 37.22
C GLN A 44 -33.67 25.78 35.94
N PRO A 45 -33.88 26.46 34.79
CA PRO A 45 -33.18 26.15 33.54
C PRO A 45 -31.67 26.33 33.68
N SER A 46 -30.93 25.22 33.55
CA SER A 46 -29.48 25.20 33.48
C SER A 46 -29.01 25.54 32.07
N VAL A 47 -28.17 26.58 31.97
CA VAL A 47 -27.56 27.04 30.72
C VAL A 47 -26.58 25.98 30.22
N LYS A 48 -26.81 25.42 29.02
CA LYS A 48 -25.88 24.48 28.38
C LYS A 48 -24.51 25.14 28.17
N PRO A 49 -23.40 24.45 28.48
CA PRO A 49 -22.07 24.88 28.04
C PRO A 49 -22.03 24.92 26.52
N GLN A 50 -21.73 26.10 25.99
CA GLN A 50 -21.58 26.36 24.57
C GLN A 50 -20.38 25.55 24.06
N ALA A 51 -20.63 24.59 23.16
CA ALA A 51 -19.56 23.83 22.52
C ALA A 51 -18.65 24.79 21.75
N ASN A 52 -17.36 24.81 22.09
CA ASN A 52 -16.37 25.57 21.34
C ASN A 52 -16.39 25.09 19.87
N PRO A 53 -16.37 26.00 18.89
CA PRO A 53 -16.29 25.62 17.48
C PRO A 53 -15.05 24.74 17.25
N VAL A 54 -15.27 23.55 16.68
CA VAL A 54 -14.20 22.70 16.18
C VAL A 54 -13.43 23.53 15.14
N PRO A 55 -12.11 23.76 15.30
CA PRO A 55 -11.34 24.48 14.30
C PRO A 55 -11.42 23.72 12.96
N PRO A 56 -11.57 24.42 11.82
CA PRO A 56 -11.70 23.77 10.53
C PRO A 56 -10.48 22.88 10.28
N SER A 57 -10.74 21.62 9.92
CA SER A 57 -9.74 20.66 9.47
C SER A 57 -8.85 21.34 8.43
N SER A 58 -7.53 21.38 8.67
CA SER A 58 -6.55 21.98 7.78
C SER A 58 -6.81 21.56 6.34
N THR A 59 -7.17 22.51 5.48
CA THR A 59 -7.44 22.27 4.07
C THR A 59 -6.14 21.80 3.41
N ARG A 60 -5.96 20.48 3.31
CA ARG A 60 -4.85 19.88 2.57
C ARG A 60 -4.90 20.44 1.14
N ALA A 61 -3.78 20.98 0.67
CA ALA A 61 -3.69 21.52 -0.69
C ALA A 61 -4.20 20.45 -1.69
N PRO A 62 -4.99 20.87 -2.71
CA PRO A 62 -5.52 19.94 -3.69
C PRO A 62 -4.37 19.24 -4.42
N VAL A 63 -4.51 17.94 -4.62
CA VAL A 63 -3.53 17.17 -5.38
C VAL A 63 -3.71 17.47 -6.88
N PRO A 64 -2.63 17.74 -7.62
CA PRO A 64 -2.66 17.96 -9.05
C PRO A 64 -3.40 16.85 -9.79
N ALA A 65 -4.25 17.22 -10.76
CA ALA A 65 -5.03 16.27 -11.54
C ALA A 65 -4.15 15.23 -12.25
N ALA A 66 -2.97 15.65 -12.73
CA ALA A 66 -2.01 14.77 -13.39
C ALA A 66 -1.46 13.68 -12.45
N VAL A 67 -1.24 13.98 -11.17
CA VAL A 67 -0.81 12.97 -10.17
C VAL A 67 -1.90 11.91 -9.98
N SER A 68 -3.16 12.34 -9.87
CA SER A 68 -4.29 11.43 -9.72
C SER A 68 -4.54 10.60 -10.99
N ALA A 69 -4.42 11.21 -12.18
CA ALA A 69 -4.61 10.53 -13.47
C ALA A 69 -3.53 9.48 -13.76
N ALA A 70 -2.32 9.69 -13.27
CA ALA A 70 -1.22 8.74 -13.42
C ALA A 70 -1.28 7.57 -12.43
N LEU A 71 -2.13 7.64 -11.40
CA LEU A 71 -2.25 6.57 -10.41
C LEU A 71 -2.94 5.35 -11.05
N LEU A 72 -2.40 4.16 -10.79
CA LEU A 72 -3.11 2.89 -11.02
C LEU A 72 -4.44 2.88 -10.23
N THR A 73 -5.47 2.27 -10.82
CA THR A 73 -6.75 1.95 -10.15
C THR A 73 -6.92 0.45 -9.93
N ASP A 74 -8.00 0.06 -9.24
CA ASP A 74 -8.36 -1.33 -9.02
C ASP A 74 -8.58 -2.08 -10.35
N GLU A 75 -9.15 -1.41 -11.36
CA GLU A 75 -9.34 -1.99 -12.69
C GLU A 75 -8.01 -2.27 -13.40
N ASP A 76 -7.01 -1.40 -13.21
CA ASP A 76 -5.68 -1.56 -13.82
C ASP A 76 -4.94 -2.79 -13.27
N VAL A 77 -5.27 -3.23 -12.05
CA VAL A 77 -4.61 -4.36 -11.38
C VAL A 77 -5.52 -5.58 -11.20
N ALA A 78 -6.70 -5.58 -11.83
CA ALA A 78 -7.69 -6.64 -11.67
C ALA A 78 -7.15 -8.03 -12.08
N GLU A 79 -6.32 -8.10 -13.13
CA GLU A 79 -5.69 -9.33 -13.60
C GLU A 79 -4.65 -9.91 -12.61
N GLU A 80 -4.18 -9.11 -11.64
CA GLU A 80 -3.27 -9.57 -10.60
C GLU A 80 -4.00 -10.22 -9.41
N GLU A 81 -5.35 -10.23 -9.43
CA GLU A 81 -6.20 -10.79 -8.35
C GLU A 81 -5.88 -10.20 -6.97
N VAL A 82 -5.43 -8.95 -6.95
CA VAL A 82 -5.10 -8.23 -5.73
C VAL A 82 -6.32 -7.54 -5.14
N VAL A 83 -6.29 -7.31 -3.82
CA VAL A 83 -7.32 -6.55 -3.09
C VAL A 83 -6.73 -5.26 -2.54
N PRO A 84 -7.50 -4.16 -2.40
CA PRO A 84 -7.02 -2.92 -1.81
C PRO A 84 -6.37 -3.17 -0.44
N GLY A 85 -5.24 -2.52 -0.20
CA GLY A 85 -4.44 -2.67 1.01
C GLY A 85 -3.96 -1.34 1.55
N GLU A 86 -3.32 -1.39 2.71
CA GLU A 86 -2.66 -0.22 3.29
C GLU A 86 -1.29 -0.01 2.66
N SER A 87 -1.00 1.22 2.24
CA SER A 87 0.31 1.59 1.73
C SER A 87 1.29 1.76 2.88
N ARG A 88 2.41 1.03 2.85
CA ARG A 88 3.53 1.17 3.79
C ARG A 88 4.82 1.45 3.03
N MET A 89 4.74 2.46 2.16
CA MET A 89 5.83 2.89 1.31
C MET A 89 7.17 2.86 2.02
N SER A 90 8.05 2.01 1.50
CA SER A 90 9.36 1.76 2.07
C SER A 90 10.42 1.75 0.96
N GLY A 91 11.68 1.68 1.38
CA GLY A 91 12.82 1.64 0.47
C GLY A 91 12.93 2.89 -0.40
N CYS A 92 13.29 2.70 -1.66
CA CYS A 92 13.64 3.76 -2.60
C CYS A 92 12.55 4.82 -2.80
N LEU A 93 11.29 4.48 -2.53
CA LEU A 93 10.17 5.37 -2.73
C LEU A 93 10.05 6.45 -1.63
N THR A 94 10.58 6.19 -0.43
CA THR A 94 10.55 7.17 0.67
C THR A 94 11.38 8.42 0.35
N GLY A 95 12.49 8.26 -0.37
CA GLY A 95 13.38 9.34 -0.79
C GLY A 95 12.81 10.28 -1.86
N LEU A 96 11.71 9.88 -2.51
CA LEU A 96 11.09 10.61 -3.63
C LEU A 96 9.97 11.56 -3.19
N THR A 97 9.67 11.67 -1.90
CA THR A 97 8.45 12.31 -1.36
C THR A 97 8.54 13.81 -1.08
N ARG A 98 9.52 14.53 -1.64
CA ARG A 98 9.73 15.95 -1.30
C ARG A 98 8.66 16.89 -1.85
N ASP A 99 7.91 16.44 -2.85
CA ASP A 99 6.89 17.24 -3.55
C ASP A 99 5.50 16.58 -3.46
N THR A 100 4.51 17.13 -4.16
CA THR A 100 3.13 16.64 -4.11
C THR A 100 3.02 15.21 -4.65
N SER A 101 2.58 14.28 -3.80
CA SER A 101 2.51 12.85 -4.12
C SER A 101 1.22 12.19 -3.65
N ARG A 102 0.88 11.07 -4.30
CA ARG A 102 -0.20 10.15 -3.92
C ARG A 102 0.30 8.73 -4.03
N SER A 103 -0.14 7.88 -3.11
CA SER A 103 0.13 6.44 -3.12
C SER A 103 -1.15 5.63 -3.01
N ILE A 104 -1.08 4.42 -3.53
CA ILE A 104 -2.11 3.38 -3.45
C ILE A 104 -1.41 2.04 -3.29
N ALA A 105 -2.07 1.08 -2.65
CA ALA A 105 -1.52 -0.23 -2.39
C ALA A 105 -2.59 -1.31 -2.47
N TRP A 106 -2.11 -2.51 -2.79
CA TRP A 106 -2.88 -3.73 -2.84
C TRP A 106 -2.10 -4.89 -2.21
N SER A 107 -2.84 -5.91 -1.79
CA SER A 107 -2.29 -7.15 -1.25
C SER A 107 -2.76 -8.33 -2.09
N TYR A 108 -1.83 -9.23 -2.38
CA TYR A 108 -2.16 -10.53 -2.97
C TYR A 108 -2.66 -11.48 -1.88
N PRO A 109 -3.49 -12.48 -2.21
CA PRO A 109 -3.90 -13.53 -1.27
C PRO A 109 -2.73 -14.31 -0.63
N SER A 110 -1.57 -14.31 -1.29
CA SER A 110 -0.33 -14.93 -0.80
C SER A 110 0.36 -14.16 0.33
N GLY A 111 -0.11 -12.95 0.68
CA GLY A 111 0.57 -12.02 1.59
C GLY A 111 1.64 -11.14 0.91
N SER A 112 1.85 -11.32 -0.39
CA SER A 112 2.67 -10.42 -1.23
C SER A 112 2.00 -9.05 -1.36
N THR A 113 2.75 -7.99 -1.65
CA THR A 113 2.21 -6.62 -1.75
C THR A 113 2.58 -5.95 -3.07
N LEU A 114 1.68 -5.07 -3.50
CA LEU A 114 1.85 -4.18 -4.64
C LEU A 114 1.59 -2.75 -4.18
N GLU A 115 2.56 -1.86 -4.37
CA GLU A 115 2.41 -0.44 -4.04
C GLU A 115 2.77 0.42 -5.24
N HIS A 116 2.04 1.52 -5.40
CA HIS A 116 2.29 2.48 -6.46
C HIS A 116 2.19 3.90 -5.93
N GLN A 117 3.15 4.73 -6.29
CA GLN A 117 3.16 6.15 -5.98
C GLN A 117 3.43 6.97 -7.22
N VAL A 118 2.74 8.10 -7.31
CA VAL A 118 3.05 9.15 -8.28
C VAL A 118 3.43 10.42 -7.53
N THR A 119 4.52 11.05 -7.97
CA THR A 119 5.00 12.34 -7.46
C THR A 119 5.21 13.32 -8.60
N GLU A 120 4.71 14.54 -8.43
CA GLU A 120 5.01 15.66 -9.33
C GLU A 120 6.21 16.47 -8.82
N TYR A 121 7.19 16.72 -9.69
CA TYR A 121 8.35 17.55 -9.41
C TYR A 121 8.25 18.89 -10.14
N THR A 122 7.79 19.94 -9.46
CA THR A 122 7.61 21.26 -10.08
C THR A 122 8.95 21.95 -10.36
N GLY A 123 9.93 21.79 -9.47
CA GLY A 123 11.23 22.49 -9.55
C GLY A 123 12.28 21.86 -10.47
N ARG A 124 12.07 20.66 -11.03
CA ARG A 124 13.06 19.95 -11.88
C ARG A 124 12.40 18.94 -12.81
N ALA A 125 13.14 18.39 -13.76
CA ALA A 125 12.63 17.31 -14.62
C ALA A 125 12.53 15.99 -13.83
N ALA A 126 11.47 15.22 -14.06
CA ALA A 126 11.31 13.91 -13.42
C ALA A 126 12.41 12.93 -13.87
N SER A 127 12.83 13.03 -15.13
CA SER A 127 13.94 12.24 -15.68
C SER A 127 15.25 12.45 -14.91
N ASP A 128 15.57 13.67 -14.51
CA ASP A 128 16.75 13.96 -13.67
C ASP A 128 16.67 13.33 -12.28
N VAL A 129 15.46 13.18 -11.74
CA VAL A 129 15.24 12.53 -10.44
C VAL A 129 15.51 11.04 -10.59
N VAL A 130 14.88 10.39 -11.57
CA VAL A 130 15.04 8.94 -11.79
C VAL A 130 16.47 8.59 -12.18
N LEU A 131 17.16 9.40 -13.00
CA LEU A 131 18.57 9.16 -13.36
C LEU A 131 19.50 9.19 -12.14
N ARG A 132 19.21 10.01 -11.12
CA ARG A 132 20.01 10.11 -9.90
C ARG A 132 19.58 9.15 -8.79
N ALA A 133 18.40 8.55 -8.90
CA ALA A 133 17.94 7.56 -7.95
C ALA A 133 18.94 6.39 -7.88
N ASP A 134 19.27 5.96 -6.68
CA ASP A 134 20.07 4.77 -6.45
C ASP A 134 19.40 3.97 -5.35
N CYS A 135 18.52 3.06 -5.77
CA CYS A 135 17.83 2.17 -4.86
C CYS A 135 18.76 1.04 -4.44
N ASP A 136 18.55 0.52 -3.23
CA ASP A 136 19.21 -0.69 -2.77
C ASP A 136 18.90 -1.89 -3.70
N GLY A 137 19.78 -2.89 -3.67
CA GLY A 137 19.64 -4.11 -4.42
C GLY A 137 20.25 -4.09 -5.82
N LYS A 138 19.95 -5.15 -6.58
CA LYS A 138 20.52 -5.41 -7.90
C LYS A 138 19.70 -4.71 -8.98
N LYS A 139 20.37 -3.99 -9.89
CA LYS A 139 19.72 -3.40 -11.07
C LYS A 139 19.10 -4.48 -11.95
N VAL A 140 17.86 -4.25 -12.38
CA VAL A 140 17.12 -5.12 -13.28
C VAL A 140 16.83 -4.41 -14.58
N THR A 141 17.12 -5.09 -15.69
CA THR A 141 16.76 -4.61 -17.03
C THR A 141 15.34 -5.03 -17.35
N LEU A 142 14.50 -4.05 -17.65
CA LEU A 142 13.12 -4.24 -18.08
C LEU A 142 12.96 -3.71 -19.51
N ALA A 143 11.91 -4.18 -20.21
CA ALA A 143 11.62 -3.69 -21.56
C ALA A 143 11.33 -2.18 -21.52
N LYS A 144 11.94 -1.43 -22.45
CA LYS A 144 11.73 0.01 -22.56
C LYS A 144 10.28 0.28 -22.97
N GLN A 145 9.62 1.19 -22.25
CA GLN A 145 8.25 1.60 -22.54
C GLN A 145 8.23 2.83 -23.46
N THR A 146 7.43 2.77 -24.52
CA THR A 146 7.26 3.88 -25.48
C THR A 146 6.67 5.11 -24.80
N GLY A 147 7.25 6.29 -24.98
CA GLY A 147 6.76 7.54 -24.38
C GLY A 147 7.16 7.74 -22.92
N ILE A 148 8.01 6.87 -22.37
CA ILE A 148 8.69 7.08 -21.09
C ILE A 148 10.10 7.61 -21.37
N GLU A 149 10.48 8.70 -20.69
CA GLU A 149 11.78 9.36 -20.89
C GLU A 149 12.92 8.56 -20.27
N VAL A 150 12.74 8.15 -19.02
CA VAL A 150 13.71 7.41 -18.23
C VAL A 150 12.98 6.31 -17.47
N GLN A 151 13.59 5.13 -17.42
CA GLN A 151 13.13 3.99 -16.66
C GLN A 151 14.31 3.34 -15.95
N ARG A 152 14.14 3.00 -14.67
CA ARG A 152 15.13 2.23 -13.90
C ARG A 152 14.41 1.24 -13.00
N ALA A 153 15.05 0.11 -12.72
CA ALA A 153 14.52 -0.88 -11.82
C ALA A 153 15.63 -1.56 -11.01
N TRP A 154 15.28 -1.98 -9.80
CA TRP A 154 16.15 -2.69 -8.87
C TRP A 154 15.34 -3.75 -8.14
N CYS A 155 15.98 -4.83 -7.71
CA CYS A 155 15.40 -5.77 -6.78
C CYS A 155 16.35 -5.99 -5.61
N ASP A 156 15.82 -5.84 -4.40
CA ASP A 156 16.50 -6.16 -3.15
C ASP A 156 15.74 -7.30 -2.47
N GLY A 157 16.40 -8.47 -2.40
CA GLY A 157 15.78 -9.70 -1.90
C GLY A 157 14.48 -10.03 -2.64
N THR A 158 13.35 -9.89 -1.95
CA THR A 158 12.03 -10.23 -2.48
C THR A 158 11.20 -9.04 -2.94
N THR A 159 11.78 -7.84 -2.95
CA THR A 159 11.11 -6.60 -3.34
C THR A 159 11.78 -6.01 -4.59
N CYS A 160 10.97 -5.72 -5.61
CA CYS A 160 11.42 -5.05 -6.81
C CYS A 160 10.78 -3.67 -6.92
N THR A 161 11.59 -2.65 -7.18
CA THR A 161 11.15 -1.28 -7.41
C THR A 161 11.40 -0.89 -8.86
N VAL A 162 10.41 -0.24 -9.47
CA VAL A 162 10.48 0.32 -10.83
C VAL A 162 10.15 1.81 -10.77
N LEU A 163 11.01 2.64 -11.36
CA LEU A 163 10.83 4.07 -11.49
C LEU A 163 10.68 4.45 -12.95
N LEU A 164 9.63 5.18 -13.29
CA LEU A 164 9.36 5.74 -14.61
C LEU A 164 9.26 7.26 -14.52
N ALA A 165 9.82 7.96 -15.50
CA ALA A 165 9.71 9.41 -15.62
C ALA A 165 9.06 9.83 -16.94
N LYS A 166 8.16 10.82 -16.84
CA LYS A 166 7.59 11.53 -17.99
C LYS A 166 7.28 12.98 -17.58
N GLY A 167 7.89 13.94 -18.26
CA GLY A 167 7.74 15.37 -17.97
C GLY A 167 8.11 15.70 -16.52
N LYS A 168 7.10 16.04 -15.73
CA LYS A 168 7.24 16.38 -14.31
C LYS A 168 6.82 15.26 -13.35
N LEU A 169 6.32 14.14 -13.87
CA LEU A 169 5.83 13.04 -13.05
C LEU A 169 6.86 11.92 -12.95
N VAL A 170 7.07 11.45 -11.72
CA VAL A 170 7.70 10.15 -11.44
C VAL A 170 6.61 9.20 -10.99
N SER A 171 6.51 8.07 -11.66
CA SER A 171 5.73 6.91 -11.20
C SER A 171 6.68 5.88 -10.63
N ALA A 172 6.30 5.33 -9.48
CA ALA A 172 7.14 4.49 -8.66
C ALA A 172 6.34 3.26 -8.20
N LEU A 173 6.70 2.10 -8.74
CA LEU A 173 6.05 0.81 -8.48
C LEU A 173 6.94 -0.01 -7.55
N SER A 174 6.39 -0.57 -6.49
CA SER A 174 7.06 -1.56 -5.64
C SER A 174 6.25 -2.83 -5.60
N VAL A 175 6.91 -3.97 -5.82
CA VAL A 175 6.28 -5.29 -5.73
C VAL A 175 7.10 -6.16 -4.79
N THR A 176 6.48 -6.66 -3.73
CA THR A 176 7.09 -7.61 -2.81
C THR A 176 6.42 -8.97 -2.98
N ALA A 177 7.20 -10.02 -3.23
CA ALA A 177 6.70 -11.37 -3.43
C ALA A 177 7.41 -12.39 -2.52
N GLY A 178 7.13 -13.68 -2.68
CA GLY A 178 7.87 -14.74 -1.96
C GLY A 178 9.31 -14.96 -2.46
N THR A 179 9.66 -14.48 -3.66
CA THR A 179 11.00 -14.61 -4.26
C THR A 179 11.31 -13.43 -5.19
N GLU A 180 12.59 -13.11 -5.41
CA GLU A 180 13.04 -12.08 -6.36
C GLU A 180 12.46 -12.31 -7.77
N ALA A 181 12.49 -13.56 -8.24
CA ALA A 181 11.98 -13.92 -9.56
C ALA A 181 10.48 -13.62 -9.71
N ARG A 182 9.67 -13.93 -8.68
CA ARG A 182 8.23 -13.63 -8.70
C ARG A 182 7.96 -12.14 -8.67
N ALA A 183 8.70 -11.39 -7.86
CA ALA A 183 8.58 -9.93 -7.81
C ALA A 183 8.98 -9.29 -9.15
N THR A 184 10.04 -9.79 -9.78
CA THR A 184 10.49 -9.34 -11.11
C THR A 184 9.45 -9.62 -12.19
N GLU A 185 8.87 -10.81 -12.22
CA GLU A 185 7.85 -11.17 -13.22
C GLU A 185 6.57 -10.33 -13.04
N ALA A 186 6.14 -10.09 -11.81
CA ALA A 186 5.01 -9.19 -11.55
C ALA A 186 5.32 -7.74 -11.98
N ALA A 187 6.52 -7.23 -11.67
CA ALA A 187 6.95 -5.92 -12.14
C ALA A 187 6.97 -5.81 -13.67
N LYS A 188 7.37 -6.87 -14.40
CA LYS A 188 7.33 -6.92 -15.87
C LYS A 188 5.90 -6.86 -16.42
N ARG A 189 4.95 -7.58 -15.82
CA ARG A 189 3.54 -7.58 -16.24
C ARG A 189 2.87 -6.23 -16.01
N LEU A 190 3.13 -5.61 -14.87
CA LEU A 190 2.55 -4.32 -14.48
C LEU A 190 3.15 -3.11 -15.21
N LEU A 191 4.43 -3.19 -15.58
CA LEU A 191 5.16 -2.11 -16.24
C LEU A 191 4.42 -1.44 -17.41
N PRO A 192 3.87 -2.15 -18.42
CA PRO A 192 3.15 -1.51 -19.52
C PRO A 192 1.90 -0.75 -19.05
N ILE A 193 1.21 -1.22 -18.01
CA ILE A 193 0.02 -0.59 -17.44
C ILE A 193 0.40 0.72 -16.74
N VAL A 194 1.44 0.67 -15.90
CA VAL A 194 1.98 1.86 -15.22
C VAL A 194 2.44 2.91 -16.25
N ALA A 195 3.15 2.47 -17.30
CA ALA A 195 3.59 3.37 -18.35
C ALA A 195 2.41 3.97 -19.13
N GLN A 196 1.35 3.21 -19.38
CA GLN A 196 0.14 3.74 -19.99
C GLN A 196 -0.49 4.85 -19.14
N ARG A 197 -0.70 4.62 -17.84
CA ARG A 197 -1.29 5.62 -16.92
C ARG A 197 -0.44 6.89 -16.87
N LEU A 198 0.87 6.73 -16.71
CA LEU A 198 1.80 7.85 -16.70
C LEU A 198 1.76 8.64 -18.03
N ARG A 199 1.54 7.98 -19.17
CA ARG A 199 1.40 8.66 -20.48
C ARG A 199 0.08 9.36 -20.68
N SER A 200 -0.99 8.89 -20.06
CA SER A 200 -2.32 9.49 -20.18
C SER A 200 -2.57 10.63 -19.19
N ALA A 201 -1.72 10.76 -18.18
CA ALA A 201 -1.65 11.93 -17.30
C ALA A 201 -0.95 13.12 -17.96
#